data_AF-A0A3M2Z2A6-F1
#
_entry.id   AF-A0A3M2Z2A6-F1
#
_cell.length_a   1.000
_cell.length_b   1.000
_cell.length_c   1.000
_cell.angle_alpha   90.00
_cell.angle_beta   90.00
_cell.angle_gamma   90.00
#
_symmetry.space_group_name_H-M   'P 1'
#
loop_
_entity.id
_entity.type
_entity.pdbx_description
1 polymer ?
#
loop_
_entity_poly.entity_id
_entity_poly.type
_entity_poly.pdbx_seq_one_letter_code
_entity_poly.pdbx_strand_id
1 'polypeptide(L)'
;MILLDEPAVRRIDGVWRRFVDQGRIVGGVLLLAQHGQLRYASARGWADREQQMPVSRDTRFRLASLTKLLTSVSVLRLCEVGVLNLNAAVT
;
A
#
# COMPACT_ATOMS: atom_id res chain seq x y z
N MET A 1 -11.11 16.67 -12.70
CA MET A 1 -10.80 15.81 -11.54
C MET A 1 -11.18 14.39 -11.92
N ILE A 2 -10.27 13.40 -11.84
CA ILE A 2 -10.56 12.02 -12.22
C ILE A 2 -11.40 11.38 -11.11
N LEU A 3 -12.60 10.87 -11.43
CA LEU A 3 -13.46 10.16 -10.49
C LEU A 3 -13.09 8.67 -10.48
N LEU A 4 -13.04 8.02 -9.31
CA LEU A 4 -12.93 6.56 -9.23
C LEU A 4 -14.33 5.94 -9.38
N ASP A 5 -14.88 6.06 -10.59
CA ASP A 5 -16.13 5.45 -11.00
C ASP A 5 -15.97 3.94 -11.33
N GLU A 6 -17.10 3.27 -11.54
CA GLU A 6 -17.13 1.84 -11.78
C GLU A 6 -16.34 1.42 -13.05
N PRO A 7 -16.40 2.15 -14.20
CA PRO A 7 -15.52 1.88 -15.34
C PRO A 7 -14.02 2.02 -15.03
N ALA A 8 -13.60 3.04 -14.27
CA ALA A 8 -12.21 3.22 -13.89
C ALA A 8 -11.71 2.09 -12.99
N VAL A 9 -12.50 1.71 -11.98
CA VAL A 9 -12.19 0.59 -11.09
C VAL A 9 -12.04 -0.71 -11.89
N ARG A 10 -12.97 -1.00 -12.82
CA ARG A 10 -12.88 -2.19 -13.69
C ARG A 10 -11.61 -2.23 -14.52
N ARG A 11 -11.17 -1.10 -15.09
CA ARG A 11 -9.92 -1.04 -15.87
C ARG A 11 -8.70 -1.34 -15.00
N ILE A 12 -8.65 -0.78 -13.79
CA ILE A 12 -7.54 -0.99 -12.86
C ILE A 12 -7.52 -2.45 -12.37
N ASP A 13 -8.66 -3.02 -11.98
CA ASP A 13 -8.73 -4.44 -11.59
C ASP A 13 -8.34 -5.36 -12.76
N GLY A 14 -8.72 -5.00 -14.00
CA GLY A 14 -8.30 -5.76 -15.18
C GLY A 14 -6.77 -5.86 -15.32
N VAL A 15 -6.05 -4.76 -15.08
CA VAL A 15 -4.57 -4.75 -15.08
C VAL A 15 -4.03 -5.56 -13.90
N TRP A 16 -4.57 -5.34 -12.70
CA TRP A 16 -4.17 -6.04 -11.48
C TRP A 16 -4.30 -7.55 -11.63
N ARG A 17 -5.50 -8.03 -12.00
CA ARG A 17 -5.79 -9.44 -12.25
C ARG A 17 -4.83 -10.01 -13.29
N ARG A 18 -4.63 -9.34 -14.43
CA ARG A 18 -3.71 -9.81 -15.48
C ARG A 18 -2.29 -10.05 -14.97
N PHE A 19 -1.76 -9.17 -14.12
CA PHE A 19 -0.40 -9.31 -13.60
C PHE A 19 -0.26 -10.48 -12.62
N VAL A 20 -1.29 -10.74 -11.82
CA VAL A 20 -1.32 -11.88 -10.90
C VAL A 20 -1.49 -13.18 -11.69
N ASP A 21 -2.44 -13.24 -12.61
CA ASP A 21 -2.72 -14.43 -13.43
C ASP A 21 -1.52 -14.84 -14.30
N GLN A 22 -0.73 -13.87 -14.77
CA GLN A 22 0.52 -14.10 -15.52
C GLN A 22 1.71 -14.47 -14.63
N GLY A 23 1.55 -14.56 -13.31
CA GLY A 23 2.64 -14.85 -12.38
C GLY A 23 3.69 -13.74 -12.26
N ARG A 24 3.44 -12.55 -12.82
CA ARG A 24 4.34 -11.39 -12.71
C ARG A 24 4.33 -10.80 -11.30
N ILE A 25 3.21 -10.99 -10.59
CA ILE A 25 3.05 -10.70 -9.16
C ILE A 25 2.57 -12.00 -8.51
N VAL A 26 3.30 -12.49 -7.50
CA VAL A 26 2.96 -13.75 -6.80
C VAL A 26 1.64 -13.61 -6.02
N GLY A 27 1.47 -12.48 -5.33
CA GLY A 27 0.25 -12.14 -4.61
C GLY A 27 0.34 -10.75 -4.00
N GLY A 28 -0.81 -10.16 -3.71
CA GLY A 28 -0.89 -8.85 -3.07
C GLY A 28 -2.32 -8.37 -2.84
N VAL A 29 -2.44 -7.17 -2.30
CA VAL A 29 -3.72 -6.49 -2.06
C VAL A 29 -3.71 -5.15 -2.79
N LEU A 30 -4.69 -4.94 -3.67
CA LEU A 30 -4.96 -3.65 -4.30
C LEU A 30 -6.11 -2.95 -3.56
N LEU A 31 -5.86 -1.73 -3.10
CA LEU A 31 -6.87 -0.85 -2.50
C LEU A 31 -7.00 0.42 -3.34
N LEU A 32 -8.23 0.83 -3.66
CA LEU A 32 -8.51 2.09 -4.33
C LEU A 32 -9.42 2.94 -3.44
N ALA A 33 -8.93 4.13 -3.08
CA ALA A 33 -9.64 5.06 -2.21
C ALA A 33 -9.73 6.45 -2.84
N GLN A 34 -10.86 7.14 -2.63
CA GLN A 34 -11.08 8.51 -3.06
C GLN A 34 -11.82 9.29 -1.98
N HIS A 35 -11.34 10.48 -1.65
CA HIS A 35 -11.88 11.33 -0.57
C HIS A 35 -11.99 10.59 0.77
N GLY A 36 -10.95 9.83 1.13
CA GLY A 36 -10.91 9.05 2.37
C GLY A 36 -11.80 7.80 2.39
N GLN A 37 -12.58 7.55 1.33
CA GLN A 37 -13.47 6.40 1.24
C GLN A 37 -12.85 5.29 0.39
N LEU A 38 -12.78 4.08 0.93
CA LEU A 38 -12.38 2.89 0.18
C LEU A 38 -13.50 2.52 -0.80
N ARG A 39 -13.19 2.52 -2.10
CA ARG A 39 -14.14 2.21 -3.18
C ARG A 39 -13.99 0.80 -3.73
N TYR A 40 -12.79 0.22 -3.60
CA TYR A 40 -12.47 -1.11 -4.11
C TYR A 40 -11.32 -1.73 -3.30
N ALA A 41 -11.41 -3.04 -3.06
CA ALA A 41 -10.36 -3.83 -2.43
C ALA A 41 -10.29 -5.22 -3.05
N SER A 42 -9.09 -5.70 -3.36
CA SER A 42 -8.87 -6.98 -4.02
C SER A 42 -7.60 -7.64 -3.53
N ALA A 43 -7.75 -8.75 -2.83
CA ALA A 43 -6.66 -9.66 -2.50
C ALA A 43 -6.59 -10.75 -3.58
N ARG A 44 -5.40 -10.98 -4.15
CA ARG A 44 -5.20 -12.01 -5.18
C ARG A 44 -3.84 -12.67 -5.03
N GLY A 45 -3.74 -13.90 -5.54
CA GLY A 45 -2.51 -14.69 -5.54
C GLY A 45 -2.20 -15.29 -4.18
N TRP A 46 -0.93 -15.58 -3.95
CA TRP A 46 -0.45 -16.34 -2.79
C TRP A 46 0.37 -15.45 -1.84
N ALA A 47 0.06 -15.54 -0.56
CA ALA A 47 0.90 -14.99 0.51
C ALA A 47 2.13 -15.88 0.72
N ASP A 48 1.96 -17.19 0.52
CA ASP A 48 3.01 -18.18 0.39
C ASP A 48 2.56 -19.17 -0.68
N ARG A 49 3.28 -19.21 -1.81
CA ARG A 49 2.88 -20.02 -2.97
C ARG A 49 3.19 -21.49 -2.76
N GLU A 50 4.32 -21.77 -2.12
CA GLU A 50 4.83 -23.10 -1.85
C GLU A 50 3.94 -23.83 -0.82
N GLN A 51 3.39 -23.11 0.15
CA GLN A 51 2.40 -23.61 1.11
C GLN A 51 0.94 -23.45 0.65
N GLN A 52 0.71 -22.94 -0.57
CA GLN A 52 -0.63 -22.66 -1.10
C GLN A 52 -1.49 -21.80 -0.15
N MET A 53 -0.87 -20.82 0.52
CA MET A 53 -1.55 -19.89 1.40
C MET A 53 -2.02 -18.67 0.60
N PRO A 54 -3.35 -18.44 0.46
CA PRO A 54 -3.86 -17.32 -0.33
C PRO A 54 -3.60 -15.98 0.37
N VAL A 55 -3.46 -14.91 -0.42
CA VAL A 55 -3.50 -13.55 0.13
C VAL A 55 -4.91 -13.22 0.60
N SER A 56 -5.03 -12.65 1.78
CA SER A 56 -6.23 -11.98 2.28
C SER A 56 -5.96 -10.49 2.49
N ARG A 57 -7.01 -9.71 2.77
CA ARG A 57 -6.86 -8.28 3.09
C ARG A 57 -6.05 -8.04 4.37
N ASP A 58 -5.95 -9.05 5.24
CA ASP A 58 -5.24 -9.00 6.51
C ASP A 58 -3.82 -9.58 6.42
N THR A 59 -3.42 -10.08 5.24
CA THR A 59 -2.04 -10.54 5.00
C THR A 59 -1.06 -9.42 5.28
N ARG A 60 -0.09 -9.67 6.15
CA ARG A 60 0.96 -8.71 6.52
C ARG A 60 2.08 -8.75 5.50
N PHE A 61 2.48 -7.57 5.00
CA PHE A 61 3.59 -7.43 4.07
C PHE A 61 4.78 -6.75 4.74
N ARG A 62 5.99 -7.10 4.31
CA ARG A 62 7.20 -6.38 4.70
C ARG A 62 7.24 -5.04 3.96
N LEU A 63 7.17 -3.94 4.71
CA LEU A 63 7.06 -2.59 4.14
C LEU A 63 8.36 -2.06 3.53
N ALA A 64 9.51 -2.66 3.84
CA ALA A 64 10.83 -2.25 3.35
C ALA A 64 11.02 -0.72 3.47
N SER A 65 11.36 -0.04 2.37
CA SER A 65 11.58 1.42 2.39
C SER A 65 10.33 2.24 2.69
N LEU A 66 9.10 1.69 2.62
CA LEU A 66 7.90 2.42 3.05
C LEU A 66 7.90 2.72 4.55
N THR A 67 8.69 1.99 5.36
CA THR A 67 8.92 2.32 6.77
C THR A 67 9.44 3.75 6.95
N LYS A 68 10.19 4.29 5.98
CA LYS A 68 10.68 5.68 6.02
C LYS A 68 9.55 6.69 6.13
N LEU A 69 8.38 6.42 5.54
CA LEU A 69 7.22 7.32 5.66
C LEU A 69 6.79 7.47 7.12
N LEU A 70 6.76 6.37 7.87
CA LEU A 70 6.44 6.39 9.30
C LEU A 70 7.53 7.11 10.10
N THR A 71 8.80 6.84 9.82
CA THR A 71 9.92 7.51 10.49
C THR A 71 9.89 9.02 10.23
N SER A 72 9.68 9.45 8.99
CA SER A 72 9.61 10.87 8.64
C SER A 72 8.47 11.59 9.36
N VAL A 73 7.25 11.03 9.36
CA VAL A 73 6.13 11.63 10.09
C VAL A 73 6.42 11.70 11.59
N SER A 74 7.02 10.66 12.16
CA SER A 74 7.38 10.64 13.58
C SER A 74 8.39 11.73 13.92
N VAL A 75 9.44 11.90 13.10
CA VAL A 75 10.45 12.96 13.28
C VAL A 75 9.82 14.35 13.14
N LEU A 76 8.99 14.57 12.12
CA LEU A 76 8.31 15.85 11.92
C LEU A 76 7.36 16.17 13.09
N ARG A 77 6.70 15.16 13.67
CA ARG A 77 5.89 15.36 14.87
C ARG A 77 6.72 15.78 16.07
N LEU A 78 7.91 15.21 16.25
CA LEU A 78 8.84 15.62 17.30
C LEU A 78 9.32 17.07 17.10
N CYS A 79 9.51 17.50 15.85
CA CYS A 79 9.79 18.89 15.52
C CYS A 79 8.61 19.82 15.89
N GLU A 80 7.38 19.45 15.56
CA GLU A 80 6.18 20.24 15.91
C GLU A 80 6.03 20.47 17.41
N VAL A 81 6.35 19.46 18.24
CA VAL A 81 6.25 19.56 19.71
C VAL A 81 7.53 20.13 20.36
N GLY A 82 8.48 20.63 19.57
CA GLY A 82 9.70 21.25 20.06
C GLY A 82 10.74 20.31 20.66
N VAL A 83 10.58 18.99 20.49
CA VAL A 83 11.53 17.98 21.00
C VAL A 83 12.76 17.85 20.09
N LEU A 84 12.58 18.04 18.78
CA LEU A 84 13.67 18.05 17.80
C LEU A 84 13.68 19.38 17.02
N ASN A 85 14.86 19.77 16.54
CA ASN A 85 15.01 20.87 15.58
C ASN A 85 15.55 20.30 14.27
N LEU A 86 14.79 20.46 13.18
CA LEU A 86 15.13 19.92 11.86
C LEU A 86 16.46 20.48 11.30
N ASN A 87 16.85 21.68 11.74
CA ASN A 87 18.09 22.34 11.31
C ASN A 87 19.25 22.12 12.29
N ALA A 88 19.04 21.36 13.38
CA ALA A 88 20.12 21.04 14.29
C ALA A 88 21.12 20.09 13.62
N ALA A 89 22.40 20.27 13.94
CA ALA A 89 23.44 19.35 13.51
C ALA A 89 23.23 17.98 14.18
N VAL A 90 23.55 16.92 13.45
CA VAL A 90 23.65 15.57 14.00
C VAL A 90 25.07 15.41 14.51
N THR A 91 25.32 15.82 15.75
CA THR A 91 26.65 15.82 16.40
C THR A 91 26.57 15.13 17.76
#